data_AF-A0A523QGC1-F1
#
_entry.id   AF-A0A523QGC1-F1
#
_cell.length_a   1.000
_cell.length_b   1.000
_cell.length_c   1.000
_cell.angle_alpha   90.00
_cell.angle_beta   90.00
_cell.angle_gamma   90.00
#
_symmetry.space_group_name_H-M   'P 1'
#
loop_
_entity.id
_entity.type
_entity.pdbx_description
1 polymer ?
#
loop_
_entity_poly.entity_id
_entity_poly.type
_entity_poly.pdbx_seq_one_letter_code
_entity_poly.pdbx_strand_id
1 'polypeptide(L)' 'MMTEIVYVNLPGPKEPNPGMTGGELLHGFLAELHEDQSNEVQAHLGALCSKWNVRFRKESETPTR' A
#
# COMPACT_ATOMS: atom_id res chain seq x y z
N MET A 1 12.00 -12.74 15.71
CA MET A 1 10.57 -12.35 15.76
C MET A 1 10.08 -12.28 14.32
N MET A 2 9.02 -13.01 13.96
CA MET A 2 8.40 -12.91 12.63
C MET A 2 7.65 -11.58 12.55
N THR A 3 8.27 -10.56 11.98
CA THR A 3 7.52 -9.40 11.49
C THR A 3 7.11 -9.74 10.07
N GLU A 4 5.88 -10.27 9.90
CA GLU A 4 5.32 -10.48 8.58
C GLU A 4 5.39 -9.16 7.80
N ILE A 5 5.93 -9.23 6.57
CA ILE A 5 5.98 -8.06 5.69
C ILE A 5 4.62 -7.97 5.00
N VAL A 6 3.90 -6.87 5.24
CA VAL A 6 2.63 -6.60 4.60
C VAL A 6 2.89 -5.87 3.30
N TYR A 7 2.41 -6.42 2.18
CA TYR A 7 2.56 -5.80 0.88
C TYR A 7 1.29 -5.09 0.44
N VAL A 8 1.43 -3.82 0.06
CA VAL A 8 0.37 -3.07 -0.64
C VAL A 8 0.71 -3.08 -2.13
N ASN A 9 -0.15 -3.72 -2.93
CA ASN A 9 0.03 -3.79 -4.38
C ASN A 9 -0.33 -2.44 -5.02
N LEU A 10 0.47 -1.96 -5.95
CA LEU A 10 0.16 -0.78 -6.74
C LEU A 10 -0.03 -1.18 -8.22
N PRO A 11 -1.08 -0.67 -8.90
CA PRO A 11 -2.12 0.24 -8.38
C PRO A 11 -3.13 -0.47 -7.48
N GLY A 12 -3.66 0.24 -6.49
CA GLY A 12 -4.75 -0.25 -5.65
C GLY A 12 -6.14 -0.02 -6.28
N PRO A 13 -7.22 -0.49 -5.61
CA PRO A 13 -8.58 -0.15 -5.99
C PRO A 13 -8.79 1.37 -5.98
N LYS A 14 -9.34 1.92 -7.07
CA LYS A 14 -9.55 3.37 -7.23
C LYS A 14 -10.85 3.88 -6.61
N GLU A 15 -11.85 3.01 -6.49
CA GLU A 15 -13.17 3.37 -5.96
C GLU A 15 -13.69 2.28 -5.03
N PRO A 16 -14.35 2.64 -3.91
CA PRO A 16 -14.94 1.69 -3.00
C PRO A 16 -16.20 1.06 -3.62
N ASN A 17 -16.26 -0.27 -3.72
CA ASN A 17 -17.40 -1.00 -4.28
C ASN A 17 -18.19 -1.77 -3.21
N PRO A 18 -19.51 -1.92 -3.37
CA PRO A 18 -20.32 -2.80 -2.52
C PRO A 18 -19.78 -4.24 -2.58
N GLY A 19 -19.38 -4.80 -1.45
CA GLY A 19 -18.81 -6.14 -1.35
C GLY A 19 -17.29 -6.17 -1.09
N MET A 20 -16.60 -5.03 -1.10
CA MET A 20 -15.21 -4.96 -0.65
C MET A 20 -15.09 -5.21 0.85
N THR A 21 -14.10 -6.02 1.22
CA THR A 21 -13.68 -6.20 2.60
C THR A 21 -12.97 -4.94 3.11
N GLY A 22 -12.92 -4.77 4.44
CA GLY A 22 -12.21 -3.63 5.05
C GLY A 22 -10.73 -3.57 4.65
N GLY A 23 -10.10 -4.72 4.36
CA GLY A 23 -8.72 -4.78 3.86
C GLY A 23 -8.56 -4.22 2.45
N GLU A 24 -9.52 -4.48 1.57
CA GLU A 24 -9.52 -3.95 0.19
C GLU A 24 -9.76 -2.43 0.17
N LEU A 25 -10.64 -1.94 1.05
CA LEU A 25 -10.83 -0.50 1.22
C LEU A 25 -9.57 0.19 1.75
N LEU A 26 -8.92 -0.40 2.76
CA LEU A 26 -7.66 0.10 3.30
C LEU A 26 -6.56 0.08 2.24
N HIS A 27 -6.53 -0.94 1.38
CA HIS A 27 -5.58 -1.03 0.28
C HIS A 27 -5.76 0.15 -0.70
N GLY A 28 -6.99 0.43 -1.13
CA GLY A 28 -7.28 1.57 -2.02
C GLY A 28 -6.86 2.90 -1.38
N PHE A 29 -7.21 3.10 -0.10
CA PHE A 29 -6.80 4.29 0.66
C PHE A 29 -5.28 4.46 0.72
N LEU A 30 -4.53 3.39 1.03
CA LEU A 30 -3.07 3.44 1.11
C LEU A 30 -2.42 3.65 -0.26
N ALA A 31 -3.00 3.09 -1.32
CA ALA A 31 -2.52 3.27 -2.68
C ALA A 31 -2.66 4.73 -3.14
N GLU A 32 -3.83 5.34 -2.93
CA GLU A 32 -4.07 6.75 -3.27
C GLU A 32 -3.14 7.67 -2.46
N LEU A 33 -2.98 7.39 -1.17
CA LEU A 33 -2.10 8.15 -0.28
C LEU A 33 -0.61 8.05 -0.69
N HIS A 34 -0.19 6.93 -1.30
CA HIS A 34 1.15 6.77 -1.86
C HIS A 34 1.32 7.50 -3.22
N GLU A 35 0.24 7.76 -3.96
CA GLU A 35 0.27 8.52 -5.22
C GLU A 35 0.32 10.05 -5.00
N ASP A 36 0.13 10.53 -3.76
CA ASP A 36 0.21 11.95 -3.42
C ASP A 36 1.63 12.52 -3.61
N GLN A 37 1.73 13.71 -4.22
CA GLN A 37 3.00 14.37 -4.56
C GLN A 37 3.63 15.18 -3.40
N SER A 38 3.00 15.20 -2.21
CA SER A 38 3.52 15.91 -1.06
C SER A 38 4.69 15.17 -0.40
N ASN A 39 5.88 15.78 -0.49
CA ASN A 39 7.11 15.22 0.11
C ASN A 39 7.00 14.99 1.63
N GLU A 40 6.24 15.83 2.35
CA GLU A 40 6.04 15.69 3.79
C GLU A 40 5.21 14.45 4.12
N VAL A 41 4.14 14.22 3.35
CA VAL A 41 3.25 13.06 3.49
C VAL A 41 4.02 11.77 3.17
N GLN A 42 4.80 11.75 2.09
CA GLN A 42 5.64 10.60 1.72
C GLN A 42 6.69 10.26 2.78
N ALA A 43 7.34 11.27 3.37
CA ALA A 43 8.31 11.05 4.45
C ALA A 43 7.66 10.45 5.70
N HIS A 44 6.49 10.96 6.09
CA HIS A 44 5.73 10.43 7.22
C HIS A 44 5.27 8.99 6.97
N LEU A 45 4.75 8.72 5.77
CA LEU A 45 4.34 7.37 5.34
C LEU A 45 5.50 6.39 5.34
N GLY A 46 6.67 6.79 4.83
CA GLY A 46 7.86 5.94 4.83
C GLY A 46 8.31 5.53 6.24
N ALA A 47 8.21 6.46 7.20
CA ALA A 47 8.50 6.18 8.61
C ALA A 47 7.47 5.20 9.22
N LEU A 48 6.18 5.37 8.92
CA LEU A 48 5.13 4.43 9.33
C LEU A 48 5.32 3.05 8.70
N CYS A 49 5.59 2.99 7.39
CA CYS A 49 5.82 1.74 6.68
C CYS A 49 6.99 0.95 7.27
N SER A 50 8.09 1.65 7.59
CA SER A 50 9.24 1.04 8.25
C SER A 50 8.91 0.51 9.65
N LYS A 51 8.09 1.25 10.42
CA LYS A 51 7.65 0.84 11.75
C LYS A 51 6.74 -0.40 11.73
N TRP A 52 5.84 -0.47 10.75
CA TRP A 52 4.83 -1.53 10.64
C TRP A 52 5.22 -2.67 9.70
N ASN A 53 6.43 -2.64 9.12
CA ASN A 53 6.89 -3.58 8.09
C ASN A 53 5.97 -3.65 6.86
N VAL A 54 5.43 -2.51 6.45
CA VAL A 54 4.59 -2.37 5.24
C VAL A 54 5.48 -1.98 4.07
N ARG A 55 5.26 -2.57 2.89
CA ARG A 55 5.95 -2.24 1.65
C ARG A 55 4.98 -2.09 0.50
N PHE A 56 5.09 -0.98 -0.23
CA PHE A 56 4.42 -0.82 -1.52
C PHE A 56 5.20 -1.59 -2.59
N ARG A 57 4.51 -2.37 -3.42
CA ARG A 57 5.13 -3.08 -4.56
C ARG A 57 4.35 -2.82 -5.83
N LYS A 58 5.05 -2.62 -6.95
CA LYS A 58 4.43 -2.46 -8.26
C LYS A 58 4.29 -3.83 -8.93
N GLU A 59 3.18 -4.07 -9.62
CA GLU A 59 2.89 -5.36 -10.26
C GLU A 59 3.94 -5.77 -11.32
N SER A 60 4.72 -4.82 -11.83
CA SER A 60 5.86 -5.05 -12.73
C SER A 60 7.07 -5.74 -12.09
N GLU A 61 7.07 -5.98 -10.77
CA GLU A 61 8.09 -6.78 -10.06
C GLU A 61 7.68 -8.26 -9.88
N THR A 62 6.66 -8.73 -10.61
CA THR A 62 6.35 -10.16 -10.65
C THR A 62 7.32 -10.86 -11.62
N PRO A 63 8.28 -11.69 -11.17
CA PRO A 63 8.99 -12.56 -12.08
C PRO A 63 7.97 -13.57 -12.58
N THR A 64 7.69 -13.53 -13.88
CA THR A 64 6.96 -14.59 -14.60
C THR A 64 7.57 -15.94 -14.20
N ARG A 65 6.79 -16.78 -13.55
CA ARG A 65 7.17 -18.17 -13.23
C ARG A 65 6.38 -19.11 -14.12
#